data_AF-A0A0F0GC99-F1
#
_entry.id   AF-A0A0F0GC99-F1
#
_cell.length_a   1.000
_cell.length_b   1.000
_cell.length_c   1.000
_cell.angle_alpha   90.00
_cell.angle_beta   90.00
_cell.angle_gamma   90.00
#
_symmetry.space_group_name_H-M   'P 1'
#
loop_
_entity.id
_entity.type
_entity.pdbx_description
1 polymer ?
#
loop_
_entity_poly.entity_id
_entity_poly.type
_entity_poly.pdbx_seq_one_letter_code
_entity_poly.pdbx_strand_id
1 'polypeptide(L)'
;MFVRRLVRATRAKASGTAWKPRGTVLITGGTAALGAEVARWLARNGAEHLVLTGRRGAEAPGAAELRAELAGSGIQVTLEACDVADRSAVEV
;
A
#
# COMPACT_ATOMS: atom_id res chain seq x y z
N MET A 1 -18.09 -30.66 -20.32
CA MET A 1 -17.64 -29.31 -20.74
C MET A 1 -17.82 -28.37 -19.55
N PHE A 2 -16.83 -27.55 -19.20
CA PHE A 2 -16.95 -26.54 -18.14
C PHE A 2 -16.92 -25.13 -18.75
N VAL A 3 -17.62 -24.18 -18.13
CA VAL A 3 -17.64 -22.76 -18.53
C VAL A 3 -17.50 -21.85 -17.32
N ARG A 4 -16.94 -20.65 -17.49
CA ARG A 4 -16.71 -19.69 -16.39
C ARG A 4 -18.03 -19.07 -15.92
N ARG A 5 -18.25 -19.04 -14.61
CA ARG A 5 -19.38 -18.35 -13.97
C ARG A 5 -18.88 -17.50 -12.82
N LEU A 6 -19.40 -16.28 -12.72
CA LEU A 6 -19.27 -15.47 -11.51
C LEU A 6 -20.42 -15.82 -10.57
N VAL A 7 -20.10 -16.11 -9.31
CA VAL A 7 -21.08 -16.46 -8.26
C VAL A 7 -20.90 -15.54 -7.06
N ARG A 8 -21.94 -15.38 -6.25
CA ARG A 8 -21.84 -14.61 -5.00
C ARG A 8 -20.94 -15.38 -4.03
N ALA A 9 -19.87 -14.74 -3.58
CA ALA A 9 -19.08 -15.26 -2.48
C ALA A 9 -19.84 -15.03 -1.16
N THR A 10 -20.09 -16.08 -0.39
CA THR A 10 -20.53 -15.95 1.00
C THR A 10 -19.34 -15.55 1.85
N ARG A 11 -19.48 -14.48 2.65
CA ARG A 11 -18.43 -14.08 3.59
C ARG A 11 -18.23 -15.20 4.60
N ALA A 12 -17.08 -15.85 4.57
CA ALA A 12 -16.73 -16.84 5.58
C ALA A 12 -16.71 -16.17 6.96
N LYS A 13 -17.19 -16.88 7.98
CA LYS A 13 -16.96 -16.47 9.37
C LYS A 13 -15.44 -16.41 9.57
N ALA A 14 -14.94 -15.29 10.12
CA ALA A 14 -13.52 -15.13 10.34
C ALA A 14 -13.01 -16.30 11.19
N SER A 15 -12.15 -17.13 10.60
CA SER A 15 -11.47 -18.24 11.26
C SER A 15 -9.97 -18.03 11.07
N GLY A 16 -9.22 -17.99 12.16
CA GLY A 16 -7.78 -17.72 12.17
C GLY A 16 -7.41 -16.35 12.75
N THR A 17 -6.11 -16.09 12.84
CA THR A 17 -5.56 -14.84 13.36
C THR A 17 -5.86 -13.69 12.41
N ALA A 18 -6.36 -12.57 12.94
CA ALA A 18 -6.54 -11.36 12.16
C ALA A 18 -5.20 -10.92 11.57
N TRP A 19 -5.19 -10.61 10.27
CA TRP A 19 -3.99 -10.09 9.63
C TRP A 19 -3.60 -8.74 10.23
N LYS A 20 -2.30 -8.56 10.50
CA LYS A 20 -1.70 -7.29 10.88
C LYS A 20 -0.40 -7.07 10.09
N PRO A 21 -0.11 -5.83 9.68
CA PRO A 21 1.19 -5.51 9.09
C PRO A 21 2.30 -5.72 10.14
N ARG A 22 3.51 -6.06 9.67
CA ARG A 22 4.72 -6.16 10.50
C ARG A 22 5.87 -5.57 9.71
N GLY A 23 6.75 -4.81 10.38
CA GLY A 23 7.89 -4.15 9.72
C GLY A 23 7.45 -3.22 8.58
N THR A 24 8.10 -3.34 7.42
CA THR A 24 7.89 -2.49 6.25
C THR A 24 6.81 -3.04 5.31
N VAL A 25 5.86 -2.19 4.92
CA VAL A 25 4.87 -2.49 3.88
C VAL A 25 5.14 -1.63 2.64
N LEU A 26 5.31 -2.29 1.50
CA LEU A 26 5.47 -1.66 0.18
C LEU A 26 4.10 -1.47 -0.49
N ILE A 27 3.82 -0.27 -1.00
CA ILE A 27 2.62 0.03 -1.79
C ILE A 27 3.03 0.59 -3.15
N THR A 28 2.78 -0.18 -4.21
CA THR A 28 2.96 0.27 -5.59
C THR A 28 1.82 1.17 -6.03
N GLY A 29 2.14 2.31 -6.65
CA GLY A 29 1.15 3.36 -6.88
C GLY A 29 0.68 4.00 -5.57
N GLY A 30 1.52 4.00 -4.52
CA GLY A 30 1.15 4.39 -3.16
C GLY A 30 0.70 5.84 -3.00
N THR A 31 1.06 6.72 -3.93
CA THR A 31 0.60 8.13 -3.97
C THR A 31 -0.67 8.34 -4.81
N ALA A 32 -1.18 7.32 -5.50
CA ALA A 32 -2.46 7.41 -6.20
C ALA A 32 -3.64 7.30 -5.20
N ALA A 33 -4.85 7.72 -5.62
CA ALA A 33 -6.01 7.81 -4.72
C ALA A 33 -6.27 6.54 -3.89
N LEU A 34 -6.28 5.36 -4.52
CA LEU A 34 -6.46 4.09 -3.79
C LEU A 34 -5.24 3.71 -2.96
N GLY A 35 -4.03 3.97 -3.45
CA GLY A 35 -2.79 3.71 -2.72
C GLY A 35 -2.72 4.53 -1.42
N ALA A 36 -3.15 5.79 -1.48
CA ALA A 36 -3.23 6.68 -0.32
C ALA A 36 -4.23 6.17 0.72
N GLU A 37 -5.42 5.71 0.30
CA GLU A 37 -6.40 5.13 1.22
C GLU A 37 -5.91 3.83 1.86
N VAL A 38 -5.21 2.98 1.09
CA VAL A 38 -4.58 1.77 1.64
C VAL A 38 -3.47 2.16 2.63
N ALA A 39 -2.66 3.17 2.34
CA ALA A 39 -1.62 3.66 3.25
C ALA A 39 -2.22 4.16 4.57
N ARG A 40 -3.30 4.94 4.52
CA ARG A 40 -4.03 5.41 5.71
C ARG A 40 -4.65 4.24 6.50
N TRP A 41 -5.20 3.26 5.80
CA TRP A 41 -5.74 2.06 6.46
C TRP A 41 -4.63 1.27 7.14
N LEU A 42 -3.50 1.02 6.48
CA LEU A 42 -2.34 0.34 7.06
C LEU A 42 -1.80 1.10 8.27
N ALA A 43 -1.78 2.43 8.19
CA ALA A 43 -1.37 3.27 9.29
C ALA A 43 -2.21 3.04 10.55
N ARG A 44 -3.54 3.05 10.39
CA ARG A 44 -4.49 2.75 11.48
C ARG A 44 -4.41 1.29 11.98
N ASN A 45 -3.87 0.37 11.19
CA ASN A 45 -3.76 -1.05 11.53
C ASN A 45 -2.37 -1.43 12.08
N GLY A 46 -1.50 -0.46 12.35
CA GLY A 46 -0.24 -0.66 13.05
C GLY A 46 0.95 -0.95 12.14
N ALA A 47 0.96 -0.45 10.92
CA ALA A 47 2.17 -0.47 10.10
C ALA A 47 3.27 0.38 10.76
N GLU A 48 4.49 -0.14 10.80
CA GLU A 48 5.65 0.55 11.39
C GLU A 48 6.36 1.43 10.36
N HIS A 49 6.45 0.94 9.12
CA HIS A 49 7.07 1.65 8.00
C HIS A 49 6.30 1.41 6.71
N LEU A 50 5.99 2.49 5.99
CA LEU A 50 5.39 2.46 4.66
C LEU A 50 6.40 2.93 3.62
N VAL A 51 6.58 2.13 2.56
CA VAL A 51 7.30 2.54 1.35
C VAL A 51 6.26 2.74 0.25
N LEU A 52 6.05 3.98 -0.17
CA LEU A 52 5.10 4.34 -1.22
C LEU A 52 5.88 4.54 -2.51
N THR A 53 5.69 3.64 -3.47
CA THR A 53 6.37 3.72 -4.76
C THR A 53 5.44 4.19 -5.86
N GLY A 54 6.05 4.80 -6.88
CA GLY A 54 5.45 5.09 -8.16
C GLY A 54 6.40 5.95 -8.97
N ARG A 55 6.20 6.03 -10.29
CA ARG A 55 7.15 6.71 -11.20
C ARG A 55 7.48 8.16 -10.81
N ARG A 56 6.56 8.87 -10.15
CA ARG A 56 6.76 10.25 -9.69
C ARG A 56 7.33 10.37 -8.27
N GLY A 57 7.29 9.32 -7.47
CA GLY A 57 7.74 9.35 -6.07
C GLY A 57 7.21 10.55 -5.28
N ALA A 58 8.13 11.29 -4.66
CA ALA A 58 7.85 12.51 -3.91
C ALA A 58 7.30 13.69 -4.73
N GLU A 59 7.51 13.67 -6.05
CA GLU A 59 7.01 14.69 -6.99
C GLU A 59 5.56 14.42 -7.44
N ALA A 60 4.91 13.36 -6.92
CA ALA A 60 3.51 13.13 -7.20
C ALA A 60 2.64 14.22 -6.52
N PRO A 61 1.58 14.72 -7.19
CA PRO A 61 0.65 15.67 -6.57
C PRO A 61 0.08 15.11 -5.26
N GLY A 62 0.15 15.87 -4.17
CA GLY A 62 -0.36 15.45 -2.85
C GLY A 62 0.58 14.55 -2.05
N ALA A 63 1.77 14.20 -2.56
CA ALA A 63 2.66 13.24 -1.90
C ALA A 63 3.30 13.79 -0.61
N ALA A 64 3.63 15.08 -0.59
CA ALA A 64 4.18 15.73 0.59
C ALA A 64 3.16 15.78 1.73
N GLU A 65 1.91 16.09 1.41
CA GLU A 65 0.78 16.14 2.33
C GLU A 65 0.46 14.75 2.88
N LEU A 66 0.40 13.73 2.00
CA LEU A 66 0.20 12.34 2.40
C LEU A 66 1.32 11.85 3.33
N ARG A 67 2.58 12.18 3.03
CA ARG A 67 3.72 11.83 3.88
C ARG A 67 3.60 12.50 5.25
N ALA A 68 3.28 13.78 5.30
CA ALA A 68 3.14 14.53 6.55
C ALA A 68 1.98 13.98 7.40
N GLU A 69 0.84 13.66 6.78
CA GLU A 69 -0.32 13.03 7.44
C GLU A 69 0.06 11.70 8.10
N LEU A 70 0.69 10.80 7.33
CA LEU A 70 1.07 9.47 7.79
C LEU A 70 2.19 9.53 8.84
N ALA A 71 3.18 10.41 8.66
CA ALA A 71 4.25 10.62 9.64
C ALA A 71 3.71 11.22 10.95
N GLY A 72 2.73 12.12 10.87
CA GLY A 72 2.01 12.65 12.04
C GLY A 72 1.26 11.59 12.84
N SER A 73 1.00 10.42 12.23
CA SER A 73 0.42 9.25 12.89
C SER A 73 1.46 8.34 13.57
N GLY A 74 2.73 8.75 13.60
CA GLY A 74 3.82 8.03 14.28
C GLY A 74 4.48 6.92 13.44
N ILE A 75 4.32 6.96 12.12
CA ILE A 75 4.77 5.90 11.21
C ILE A 75 5.90 6.41 10.32
N GLN A 76 6.91 5.57 10.07
CA GLN A 76 7.95 5.92 9.12
C GLN A 76 7.39 5.86 7.69
N VAL A 77 7.70 6.85 6.86
CA VAL A 77 7.21 6.90 5.46
C VAL A 77 8.35 7.23 4.52
N THR A 78 8.57 6.36 3.54
CA THR A 78 9.49 6.57 2.42
C THR A 78 8.69 6.75 1.14
N LEU A 79 8.94 7.84 0.42
CA LEU A 79 8.41 8.05 -0.93
C LEU A 79 9.54 7.76 -1.91
N GLU A 80 9.35 6.78 -2.80
CA GLU A 80 10.39 6.36 -3.73
C GLU A 80 9.90 6.47 -5.18
N ALA A 81 10.72 7.11 -6.02
CA ALA A 81 10.48 7.16 -7.45
C ALA A 81 10.95 5.84 -8.07
N CYS A 82 10.01 4.94 -8.36
CA CYS A 82 10.29 3.61 -8.89
C CYS A 82 9.28 3.24 -9.97
N ASP A 83 9.77 2.77 -11.11
CA ASP A 83 8.96 2.11 -12.13
C ASP A 83 8.97 0.60 -11.88
N VAL A 84 7.83 0.05 -11.48
CA VAL A 84 7.68 -1.38 -11.14
C VAL A 84 7.85 -2.27 -12.38
N ALA A 85 7.74 -1.72 -13.60
CA ALA A 85 8.02 -2.44 -14.83
C ALA A 85 9.53 -2.54 -15.13
N ASP A 86 10.37 -1.70 -14.49
CA ASP A 86 11.81 -1.76 -14.61
C ASP A 86 12.40 -2.66 -13.51
N ARG A 87 12.93 -3.81 -13.92
CA ARG A 87 13.44 -4.82 -13.00
C ARG A 87 14.62 -4.31 -12.18
N SER A 88 15.56 -3.57 -12.79
CA SER A 88 16.74 -3.08 -12.06
C SER A 88 16.37 -2.00 -11.04
N ALA A 89 15.25 -1.30 -11.24
CA ALA A 89 14.71 -0.33 -10.29
C ALA A 89 13.98 -0.96 -9.10
N VAL A 90 13.65 -2.26 -9.16
CA VAL A 90 12.92 -3.00 -8.11
C VAL A 90 13.82 -3.98 -7.36
N GLU A 91 14.94 -4.39 -7.96
CA GLU A 91 15.93 -5.24 -7.32
C GLU A 91 16.74 -4.46 -6.25
N VAL A 92 17.13 -5.17 -5.18
CA VAL A 92 17.85 -4.66 -4.00
C VAL A 92 19.20 -5.36 -3.89
#